data_AF-A0A3M0YBU1-F1
#
_entry.id   AF-A0A3M0YBU1-F1
#
_cell.length_a   1.000
_cell.length_b   1.000
_cell.length_c   1.000
_cell.angle_alpha   90.00
_cell.angle_beta   90.00
_cell.angle_gamma   90.00
#
_symmetry.space_group_name_H-M   'P 1'
#
loop_
_entity.id
_entity.type
_entity.pdbx_description
1 polymer ?
#
loop_
_entity_poly.entity_id
_entity_poly.type
_entity_poly.pdbx_seq_one_letter_code
_entity_poly.pdbx_strand_id
1 'polypeptide(L)'
;ASGLPAGDYIVRMDDTRGCHVDTTITLEEPPLLEASFIEVVPESCQPGGDGALTVGVSGGVYPYSYAWNFDPTLTDSVATSLSGGTYEVTVTDDNGCQAVIDTFITTPVPPVVDSIPTDTVSCPTSADGMLTVYASPGNAPITGYAWSNGGSGPTITGLAPGAYVVSITAADGCVTVDTGYVVVPDPMVIDSIGTEPPLCPGDGGGTITVFVSGGTPPYYFEWSTGLQGQGFAVLSGGNITAGDYSVTITDASGCEPLTADITLEDPPAIVVDFSGIDSVSCFNAMGVPCDGQATATAMYSDGSSGTFTFTWNSPDGTVSGVSSSTATQLCQGMQPVTVSDGVCFVIDSVFIPAPDTLTTGQPTFSERVSCFGAADGSITLTPKGGTPPYAISWDNAMSGSPITGLPAGTYMATITDAKGCMTTVSVPVDEPPPLQIALDPTNTQDVTCADGMDGRIGVFA
;
A
#
# COMPACT_ATOMS: atom_id res chain seq x y z
N ALA A 1 -105.99 29.66 -49.38
CA ALA A 1 -104.84 30.45 -48.87
C ALA A 1 -103.57 29.69 -49.19
N SER A 2 -102.47 30.38 -49.48
CA SER A 2 -101.12 29.78 -49.59
C SER A 2 -100.31 30.14 -48.35
N GLY A 3 -99.52 29.20 -47.82
CA GLY A 3 -98.65 29.41 -46.64
C GLY A 3 -99.32 29.14 -45.28
N LEU A 4 -100.16 28.11 -45.16
CA LEU A 4 -100.78 27.71 -43.89
C LEU A 4 -99.83 26.77 -43.10
N PRO A 5 -99.52 27.02 -41.82
CA PRO A 5 -98.73 26.11 -40.97
C PRO A 5 -99.47 24.80 -40.68
N ALA A 6 -98.80 23.79 -40.11
CA ALA A 6 -99.46 22.58 -39.64
C ALA A 6 -100.54 22.90 -38.58
N GLY A 7 -101.64 22.16 -38.62
CA GLY A 7 -102.82 22.38 -37.77
C GLY A 7 -104.13 22.00 -38.43
N ASP A 8 -105.21 22.08 -37.67
CA ASP A 8 -106.57 21.78 -38.14
C ASP A 8 -107.24 23.02 -38.73
N TYR A 9 -107.58 22.95 -40.02
CA TYR A 9 -108.27 24.01 -40.73
C TYR A 9 -109.71 23.63 -41.00
N ILE A 10 -110.65 24.44 -40.53
CA ILE A 10 -112.07 24.29 -40.85
C ILE A 10 -112.33 25.04 -42.16
N VAL A 11 -112.62 24.29 -43.22
CA VAL A 11 -113.05 24.84 -44.50
C VAL A 11 -114.57 24.80 -44.54
N ARG A 12 -115.18 25.98 -44.62
CA ARG A 12 -116.62 26.18 -44.77
C ARG A 12 -116.96 26.48 -46.23
N MET A 13 -117.91 25.74 -46.80
CA MET A 13 -118.51 26.07 -48.10
C MET A 13 -119.99 26.40 -47.91
N ASP A 14 -120.40 27.56 -48.41
CA ASP A 14 -121.78 28.05 -48.41
C ASP A 14 -122.38 27.98 -49.83
N ASP A 15 -123.63 27.55 -49.95
CA ASP A 15 -124.39 27.67 -51.19
C ASP A 15 -125.15 29.01 -51.29
N THR A 16 -125.65 29.35 -52.49
CA THR A 16 -126.38 30.61 -52.72
C THR A 16 -127.74 30.70 -52.01
N ARG A 17 -128.14 29.68 -51.24
CA ARG A 17 -129.36 29.62 -50.43
C ARG A 17 -129.08 29.61 -48.92
N GLY A 18 -127.82 29.73 -48.50
CA GLY A 18 -127.41 29.93 -47.12
C GLY A 18 -127.19 28.64 -46.30
N CYS A 19 -127.08 27.47 -46.94
CA CYS A 19 -126.66 26.25 -46.26
C CYS A 19 -125.13 26.12 -46.32
N HIS A 20 -124.50 25.79 -45.18
CA HIS A 20 -123.06 25.53 -45.10
C HIS A 20 -122.74 24.08 -44.74
N VAL A 21 -121.61 23.61 -45.25
CA VAL A 21 -120.94 22.39 -44.78
C VAL A 21 -119.54 22.74 -44.32
N ASP A 22 -119.17 22.25 -43.14
CA ASP A 22 -117.82 22.37 -42.59
C ASP A 22 -117.08 21.06 -42.78
N THR A 23 -115.83 21.12 -43.25
CA THR A 23 -114.91 19.99 -43.26
C THR A 23 -113.63 20.41 -42.54
N THR A 24 -113.10 19.53 -41.70
CA THR A 24 -111.80 19.75 -41.06
C THR A 24 -110.73 19.10 -41.92
N ILE A 25 -109.74 19.88 -42.32
CA ILE A 25 -108.54 19.40 -42.99
C ILE A 25 -107.40 19.53 -41.98
N THR A 26 -106.84 18.41 -41.56
CA THR A 26 -105.63 18.39 -40.74
C THR A 26 -104.42 18.45 -41.67
N LEU A 27 -103.61 19.50 -41.50
CA LEU A 27 -102.27 19.56 -42.09
C LEU A 27 -101.29 19.04 -41.04
N GLU A 28 -100.78 17.82 -41.24
CA GLU A 28 -99.70 17.25 -40.43
C GLU A 28 -98.35 17.77 -40.94
N GLU A 29 -97.46 18.19 -40.03
CA GLU A 29 -96.06 18.43 -40.39
C GLU A 29 -95.27 17.11 -40.31
N PRO A 30 -94.23 16.93 -41.15
CA PRO A 30 -93.30 15.82 -40.98
C PRO A 30 -92.68 15.82 -39.58
N PRO A 31 -92.39 14.64 -39.00
CA PRO A 31 -91.64 14.56 -37.74
C PRO A 31 -90.33 15.34 -37.84
N LEU A 32 -89.88 15.96 -36.74
CA LEU A 32 -88.63 16.73 -36.71
C LEU A 32 -87.45 15.85 -37.17
N LEU A 33 -86.62 16.38 -38.07
CA LEU A 33 -85.39 15.71 -38.49
C LEU A 33 -84.38 15.73 -37.33
N GLU A 34 -84.06 14.55 -36.81
CA GLU A 34 -83.03 14.33 -35.80
C GLU A 34 -81.92 13.46 -36.40
N ALA A 35 -80.67 13.88 -36.22
CA ALA A 35 -79.50 13.12 -36.60
C ALA A 35 -78.65 12.85 -35.36
N SER A 36 -77.98 11.70 -35.31
CA SER A 36 -77.01 11.37 -34.27
C SER A 36 -75.95 10.40 -34.82
N PHE A 37 -74.78 10.39 -34.20
CA PHE A 37 -73.78 9.35 -34.48
C PHE A 37 -74.18 8.08 -33.75
N ILE A 38 -74.47 7.02 -34.52
CA ILE A 38 -74.85 5.71 -33.96
C ILE A 38 -73.64 4.79 -33.79
N GLU A 39 -72.55 5.08 -34.50
CA GLU A 39 -71.26 4.40 -34.36
C GLU A 39 -70.13 5.40 -34.57
N VAL A 40 -69.15 5.38 -33.66
CA VAL A 40 -67.93 6.17 -33.72
C VAL A 40 -66.77 5.22 -33.48
N VAL A 41 -66.01 4.95 -34.54
CA VAL A 41 -64.81 4.12 -34.48
C VAL A 41 -63.60 5.06 -34.40
N PRO A 42 -62.83 5.04 -33.29
CA PRO A 42 -61.64 5.87 -33.14
C PRO A 42 -60.54 5.41 -34.11
N GLU A 43 -59.57 6.30 -34.38
CA GLU A 43 -58.36 5.95 -35.11
C GLU A 43 -57.52 4.94 -34.30
N SER A 44 -57.07 3.87 -34.95
CA SER A 44 -56.16 2.88 -34.37
C SER A 44 -54.73 3.39 -34.34
N CYS A 45 -53.89 2.76 -33.52
CA CYS A 45 -52.48 3.15 -33.37
C CYS A 45 -51.60 2.82 -34.60
N GLN A 46 -52.20 2.40 -35.72
CA GLN A 46 -51.50 2.19 -36.98
C GLN A 46 -51.49 3.48 -37.81
N PRO A 47 -50.39 3.78 -38.52
CA PRO A 47 -50.38 4.91 -39.45
C PRO A 47 -51.42 4.69 -40.55
N GLY A 48 -52.41 5.58 -40.67
CA GLY A 48 -53.40 5.45 -41.74
C GLY A 48 -54.72 6.20 -41.58
N GLY A 49 -55.02 6.76 -40.40
CA GLY A 49 -56.30 7.46 -40.17
C GLY A 49 -57.48 6.54 -40.47
N ASP A 50 -57.60 5.41 -39.80
CA ASP A 50 -58.62 4.38 -40.08
C ASP A 50 -59.92 4.56 -39.28
N GLY A 51 -60.12 5.73 -38.67
CA GLY A 51 -61.36 6.07 -37.96
C GLY A 51 -62.58 6.09 -38.88
N ALA A 52 -63.76 5.89 -38.31
CA ALA A 52 -65.02 5.89 -39.02
C ALA A 52 -66.18 6.47 -38.21
N LEU A 53 -67.13 7.08 -38.90
CA LEU A 53 -68.36 7.64 -38.34
C LEU A 53 -69.56 7.13 -39.11
N THR A 54 -70.59 6.69 -38.39
CA THR A 54 -71.88 6.28 -38.97
C THR A 54 -72.99 7.15 -38.40
N VAL A 55 -73.75 7.80 -39.28
CA VAL A 55 -74.86 8.69 -38.93
C VAL A 55 -76.19 7.94 -38.99
N GLY A 56 -76.93 7.97 -37.89
CA GLY A 56 -78.34 7.55 -37.84
C GLY A 56 -79.27 8.76 -37.93
N VAL A 57 -80.37 8.59 -38.65
CA VAL A 57 -81.37 9.64 -38.87
C VAL A 57 -82.75 9.13 -38.44
N SER A 58 -83.51 9.96 -37.74
CA SER A 58 -84.93 9.73 -37.40
C SER A 58 -85.76 10.97 -37.71
N GLY A 59 -86.99 10.78 -38.20
CA GLY A 59 -87.87 11.88 -38.64
C GLY A 59 -87.49 12.47 -40.01
N GLY A 60 -88.03 13.63 -40.37
CA GLY A 60 -87.89 14.21 -41.71
C GLY A 60 -88.53 13.36 -42.83
N VAL A 61 -88.27 13.74 -44.09
CA VAL A 61 -88.78 13.05 -45.29
C VAL A 61 -87.64 12.46 -46.12
N TYR A 62 -87.69 11.15 -46.38
CA TYR A 62 -86.72 10.43 -47.23
C TYR A 62 -86.89 10.82 -48.72
N PRO A 63 -85.80 10.92 -49.53
CA PRO A 63 -84.40 10.60 -49.22
C PRO A 63 -83.64 11.65 -48.41
N TYR A 64 -82.64 11.19 -47.64
CA TYR A 64 -81.69 12.05 -46.95
C TYR A 64 -80.41 12.23 -47.75
N SER A 65 -79.80 13.41 -47.63
CA SER A 65 -78.48 13.72 -48.17
C SER A 65 -77.53 14.13 -47.04
N TYR A 66 -76.25 13.77 -47.20
CA TYR A 66 -75.20 14.02 -46.21
C TYR A 66 -74.14 14.92 -46.84
N ALA A 67 -73.70 15.93 -46.10
CA ALA A 67 -72.59 16.80 -46.49
C ALA A 67 -71.60 16.88 -45.32
N TRP A 68 -70.40 16.34 -45.53
CA TRP A 68 -69.33 16.32 -44.54
C TRP A 68 -68.41 17.53 -44.69
N ASN A 69 -67.99 18.11 -43.56
CA ASN A 69 -67.17 19.32 -43.54
C ASN A 69 -65.77 19.14 -44.16
N PHE A 70 -65.22 17.92 -44.13
CA PHE A 70 -63.86 17.62 -44.60
C PHE A 70 -63.81 17.12 -46.05
N ASP A 71 -64.89 16.50 -46.54
CA ASP A 71 -65.02 16.04 -47.92
C ASP A 71 -66.44 16.34 -48.44
N PRO A 72 -66.61 17.42 -49.23
CA PRO A 72 -67.92 17.79 -49.78
C PRO A 72 -68.40 16.83 -50.87
N THR A 73 -67.57 15.88 -51.33
CA THR A 73 -67.95 14.87 -52.33
C THR A 73 -68.47 13.58 -51.70
N LEU A 74 -68.27 13.39 -50.40
CA LEU A 74 -68.82 12.27 -49.64
C LEU A 74 -70.29 12.54 -49.30
N THR A 75 -71.19 11.74 -49.86
CA THR A 75 -72.66 11.91 -49.67
C THR A 75 -73.31 10.74 -48.96
N ASP A 76 -72.53 9.82 -48.39
CA ASP A 76 -73.01 8.65 -47.67
C ASP A 76 -73.17 8.95 -46.17
N SER A 77 -73.99 8.14 -45.47
CA SER A 77 -74.16 8.20 -44.02
C SER A 77 -72.95 7.67 -43.24
N VAL A 78 -71.98 7.08 -43.95
CA VAL A 78 -70.74 6.54 -43.40
C VAL A 78 -69.54 7.31 -43.94
N ALA A 79 -68.68 7.78 -43.04
CA ALA A 79 -67.37 8.34 -43.35
C ALA A 79 -66.28 7.41 -42.78
N THR A 80 -65.29 7.04 -43.60
CA THR A 80 -64.15 6.20 -43.21
C THR A 80 -62.85 6.90 -43.57
N SER A 81 -61.72 6.30 -43.17
CA SER A 81 -60.39 6.87 -43.41
C SER A 81 -60.20 8.24 -42.74
N LEU A 82 -60.70 8.36 -41.50
CA LEU A 82 -60.65 9.57 -40.71
C LEU A 82 -59.50 9.53 -39.68
N SER A 83 -58.71 10.60 -39.64
CA SER A 83 -57.72 10.84 -38.59
C SER A 83 -58.37 11.52 -37.36
N GLY A 84 -57.66 11.59 -36.23
CA GLY A 84 -58.16 12.34 -35.08
C GLY A 84 -58.47 13.81 -35.39
N GLY A 85 -59.65 14.27 -35.00
CA GLY A 85 -60.18 15.57 -35.41
C GLY A 85 -61.69 15.71 -35.18
N THR A 86 -62.20 16.94 -35.32
CA THR A 86 -63.63 17.23 -35.25
C THR A 86 -64.26 17.14 -36.63
N TYR A 87 -65.31 16.35 -36.74
CA TYR A 87 -66.07 16.11 -37.96
C TYR A 87 -67.49 16.58 -37.78
N GLU A 88 -67.97 17.33 -38.76
CA GLU A 88 -69.34 17.85 -38.80
C GLU A 88 -70.03 17.33 -40.07
N VAL A 89 -71.28 16.91 -39.91
CA VAL A 89 -72.13 16.46 -41.01
C VAL A 89 -73.46 17.20 -40.97
N THR A 90 -73.83 17.74 -42.12
CA THR A 90 -75.16 18.30 -42.35
C THR A 90 -76.02 17.25 -43.04
N VAL A 91 -77.09 16.81 -42.36
CA VAL A 91 -78.11 15.92 -42.93
C VAL A 91 -79.26 16.78 -43.44
N THR A 92 -79.62 16.64 -44.71
CA THR A 92 -80.76 17.36 -45.33
C THR A 92 -81.80 16.37 -45.83
N ASP A 93 -83.07 16.55 -45.46
CA ASP A 93 -84.20 15.75 -45.95
C ASP A 93 -84.71 16.21 -47.33
N ASP A 94 -85.63 15.47 -47.95
CA ASP A 94 -86.17 15.78 -49.29
C ASP A 94 -86.90 17.12 -49.36
N ASN A 95 -87.42 17.60 -48.22
CA ASN A 95 -88.10 18.89 -48.10
C ASN A 95 -87.13 20.05 -47.78
N GLY A 96 -85.84 19.78 -47.63
CA GLY A 96 -84.80 20.77 -47.37
C GLY A 96 -84.60 21.13 -45.89
N CYS A 97 -85.21 20.39 -44.95
CA CYS A 97 -84.95 20.54 -43.52
C CYS A 97 -83.54 20.01 -43.20
N GLN A 98 -82.79 20.72 -42.33
CA GLN A 98 -81.40 20.39 -42.01
C GLN A 98 -81.22 20.09 -40.53
N ALA A 99 -80.43 19.05 -40.25
CA ALA A 99 -79.86 18.77 -38.93
C ALA A 99 -78.33 18.77 -39.06
N VAL A 100 -77.66 19.53 -38.21
CA VAL A 100 -76.19 19.60 -38.15
C VAL A 100 -75.75 18.94 -36.85
N ILE A 101 -74.84 17.98 -36.96
CA ILE A 101 -74.23 17.32 -35.81
C ILE A 101 -72.72 17.26 -36.01
N ASP A 102 -71.98 17.36 -34.91
CA ASP A 102 -70.54 17.21 -34.87
C ASP A 102 -70.11 16.20 -33.81
N THR A 103 -68.95 15.58 -34.04
CA THR A 103 -68.29 14.71 -33.07
C THR A 103 -66.78 14.77 -33.26
N PHE A 104 -66.03 14.23 -32.30
CA PHE A 104 -64.57 14.19 -32.33
C PHE A 104 -64.06 12.75 -32.37
N ILE A 105 -63.21 12.46 -33.35
CA ILE A 105 -62.39 11.24 -33.36
C ILE A 105 -61.14 11.50 -32.56
N THR A 106 -60.89 10.66 -31.55
CA THR A 106 -59.69 10.77 -30.72
C THR A 106 -58.45 10.28 -31.46
N THR A 107 -57.38 11.08 -31.47
CA THR A 107 -56.06 10.63 -31.91
C THR A 107 -55.47 9.64 -30.89
N PRO A 108 -54.92 8.49 -31.32
CA PRO A 108 -54.24 7.56 -30.43
C PRO A 108 -53.00 8.21 -29.83
N VAL A 109 -52.85 8.09 -28.50
CA VAL A 109 -51.62 8.49 -27.79
C VAL A 109 -51.04 7.21 -27.19
N PRO A 110 -49.88 6.72 -27.69
CA PRO A 110 -49.27 5.51 -27.18
C PRO A 110 -48.73 5.70 -25.76
N PRO A 111 -48.47 4.62 -25.00
CA PRO A 111 -47.80 4.72 -23.71
C PRO A 111 -46.41 5.35 -23.87
N VAL A 112 -45.94 6.05 -22.85
CA VAL A 112 -44.61 6.70 -22.87
C VAL A 112 -43.70 6.01 -21.88
N VAL A 113 -42.46 5.75 -22.29
CA VAL A 113 -41.41 5.29 -21.37
C VAL A 113 -40.80 6.52 -20.71
N ASP A 114 -40.99 6.66 -19.40
CA ASP A 114 -40.48 7.79 -18.62
C ASP A 114 -39.01 7.57 -18.26
N SER A 115 -38.66 6.35 -17.83
CA SER A 115 -37.27 5.96 -17.60
C SER A 115 -37.10 4.44 -17.51
N ILE A 116 -35.91 3.99 -17.89
CA ILE A 116 -35.38 2.66 -17.58
C ILE A 116 -33.99 2.87 -17.00
N PRO A 117 -33.85 3.00 -15.67
CA PRO A 117 -32.54 3.15 -15.04
C PRO A 117 -31.62 2.00 -15.45
N THR A 118 -30.39 2.34 -15.83
CA THR A 118 -29.33 1.35 -16.08
C THR A 118 -28.97 0.68 -14.75
N ASP A 119 -28.76 -0.63 -14.79
CA ASP A 119 -28.30 -1.40 -13.64
C ASP A 119 -26.91 -1.97 -13.89
N THR A 120 -26.14 -2.16 -12.83
CA THR A 120 -24.78 -2.68 -12.88
C THR A 120 -24.73 -3.99 -12.10
N VAL A 121 -24.30 -5.07 -12.75
CA VAL A 121 -24.16 -6.39 -12.10
C VAL A 121 -23.07 -6.39 -11.03
N SER A 122 -23.14 -7.29 -10.05
CA SER A 122 -22.13 -7.32 -8.97
C SER A 122 -20.73 -7.66 -9.48
N CYS A 123 -20.62 -8.55 -10.47
CA CYS A 123 -19.36 -9.00 -11.07
C CYS A 123 -19.44 -9.04 -12.60
N PRO A 124 -18.32 -8.90 -13.34
CA PRO A 124 -18.33 -8.91 -14.81
C PRO A 124 -19.00 -10.14 -15.45
N THR A 125 -19.03 -11.27 -14.74
CA THR A 125 -19.64 -12.53 -15.19
C THR A 125 -20.94 -12.88 -14.47
N SER A 126 -21.42 -12.04 -13.54
CA SER A 126 -22.67 -12.32 -12.82
C SER A 126 -23.89 -12.00 -13.68
N ALA A 127 -25.01 -12.62 -13.32
CA ALA A 127 -26.31 -12.44 -13.98
C ALA A 127 -27.37 -12.05 -12.93
N ASP A 128 -27.02 -11.11 -12.06
CA ASP A 128 -27.85 -10.64 -10.95
C ASP A 128 -28.49 -9.27 -11.22
N GLY A 129 -28.33 -8.73 -12.43
CA GLY A 129 -28.90 -7.45 -12.82
C GLY A 129 -30.44 -7.46 -12.82
N MET A 130 -31.01 -6.27 -12.71
CA MET A 130 -32.43 -6.00 -12.61
C MET A 130 -32.79 -4.72 -13.38
N LEU A 131 -33.80 -4.79 -14.24
CA LEU A 131 -34.35 -3.61 -14.91
C LEU A 131 -35.80 -3.40 -14.49
N THR A 132 -36.15 -2.15 -14.20
CA THR A 132 -37.54 -1.72 -14.00
C THR A 132 -37.86 -0.59 -14.97
N VAL A 133 -38.91 -0.76 -15.77
CA VAL A 133 -39.43 0.29 -16.64
C VAL A 133 -40.49 1.09 -15.90
N TYR A 134 -40.34 2.40 -15.90
CA TYR A 134 -41.35 3.35 -15.48
C TYR A 134 -41.99 3.94 -16.72
N ALA A 135 -43.29 3.70 -16.90
CA ALA A 135 -44.03 4.15 -18.06
C ALA A 135 -45.36 4.78 -17.65
N SER A 136 -45.74 5.82 -18.38
CA SER A 136 -47.00 6.53 -18.23
C SER A 136 -47.99 6.04 -19.28
N PRO A 137 -49.26 5.79 -18.90
CA PRO A 137 -50.29 5.45 -19.89
C PRO A 137 -50.51 6.63 -20.83
N GLY A 138 -50.79 6.33 -22.10
CA GLY A 138 -51.29 7.32 -23.05
C GLY A 138 -52.79 7.54 -22.84
N ASN A 139 -53.59 7.40 -23.90
CA ASN A 139 -55.05 7.52 -23.79
C ASN A 139 -55.73 6.27 -23.19
N ALA A 140 -55.06 5.12 -23.23
CA ALA A 140 -55.54 3.85 -22.70
C ALA A 140 -54.60 3.29 -21.60
N PRO A 141 -55.12 2.50 -20.65
CA PRO A 141 -54.31 1.87 -19.62
C PRO A 141 -53.32 0.85 -20.21
N ILE A 142 -52.15 0.74 -19.60
CA ILE A 142 -51.15 -0.28 -19.95
C ILE A 142 -51.69 -1.66 -19.58
N THR A 143 -51.60 -2.61 -20.52
CA THR A 143 -52.11 -3.98 -20.36
C THR A 143 -51.00 -5.02 -20.32
N GLY A 144 -49.81 -4.72 -20.85
CA GLY A 144 -48.72 -5.67 -20.90
C GLY A 144 -47.35 -5.06 -21.11
N TYR A 145 -46.35 -5.81 -20.65
CA TYR A 145 -44.93 -5.58 -20.88
C TYR A 145 -44.34 -6.90 -21.39
N ALA A 146 -43.62 -6.85 -22.50
CA ALA A 146 -42.92 -8.00 -23.07
C ALA A 146 -41.45 -7.63 -23.32
N TRP A 147 -40.54 -8.38 -22.70
CA TRP A 147 -39.11 -8.16 -22.83
C TRP A 147 -38.49 -9.12 -23.84
N SER A 148 -37.42 -8.67 -24.49
CA SER A 148 -36.63 -9.46 -25.47
C SER A 148 -36.10 -10.80 -24.96
N ASN A 149 -35.92 -10.94 -23.63
CA ASN A 149 -35.54 -12.20 -22.98
C ASN A 149 -36.73 -13.12 -22.64
N GLY A 150 -37.95 -12.76 -23.07
CA GLY A 150 -39.19 -13.47 -22.75
C GLY A 150 -39.79 -13.11 -21.39
N GLY A 151 -39.20 -12.16 -20.66
CA GLY A 151 -39.75 -11.66 -19.40
C GLY A 151 -41.06 -10.88 -19.58
N SER A 152 -41.86 -10.85 -18.51
CA SER A 152 -43.15 -10.14 -18.47
C SER A 152 -43.26 -9.27 -17.24
N GLY A 153 -43.98 -8.15 -17.36
CA GLY A 153 -44.18 -7.19 -16.28
C GLY A 153 -43.18 -6.02 -16.31
N PRO A 154 -43.36 -5.01 -15.44
CA PRO A 154 -42.55 -3.79 -15.45
C PRO A 154 -41.12 -4.03 -14.94
N THR A 155 -40.86 -5.15 -14.27
CA THR A 155 -39.56 -5.48 -13.68
C THR A 155 -39.10 -6.87 -14.10
N ILE A 156 -37.85 -6.99 -14.52
CA ILE A 156 -37.16 -8.24 -14.79
C ILE A 156 -35.86 -8.31 -13.98
N THR A 157 -35.50 -9.50 -13.50
CA THR A 157 -34.32 -9.75 -12.64
C THR A 157 -33.51 -10.92 -13.19
N GLY A 158 -32.30 -11.14 -12.65
CA GLY A 158 -31.46 -12.27 -13.05
C GLY A 158 -30.81 -12.06 -14.43
N LEU A 159 -30.41 -10.83 -14.71
CA LEU A 159 -29.94 -10.40 -16.03
C LEU A 159 -28.43 -10.38 -16.10
N ALA A 160 -27.88 -10.93 -17.18
CA ALA A 160 -26.49 -10.76 -17.55
C ALA A 160 -26.28 -9.36 -18.18
N PRO A 161 -25.03 -8.85 -18.24
CA PRO A 161 -24.74 -7.62 -18.96
C PRO A 161 -25.23 -7.67 -20.41
N GLY A 162 -25.95 -6.65 -20.84
CA GLY A 162 -26.57 -6.60 -22.15
C GLY A 162 -27.68 -5.56 -22.29
N ALA A 163 -28.20 -5.45 -23.50
CA ALA A 163 -29.33 -4.60 -23.83
C ALA A 163 -30.63 -5.43 -23.85
N TYR A 164 -31.66 -4.93 -23.18
CA TYR A 164 -32.96 -5.58 -23.06
C TYR A 164 -34.04 -4.66 -23.61
N VAL A 165 -34.61 -5.04 -24.76
CA VAL A 165 -35.73 -4.32 -25.37
C VAL A 165 -37.03 -4.68 -24.65
N VAL A 166 -37.83 -3.69 -24.27
CA VAL A 166 -39.18 -3.83 -23.75
C VAL A 166 -40.19 -3.31 -24.75
N SER A 167 -41.28 -4.05 -24.93
CA SER A 167 -42.47 -3.65 -25.67
C SER A 167 -43.63 -3.48 -24.68
N ILE A 168 -44.20 -2.27 -24.62
CA ILE A 168 -45.30 -1.90 -23.73
C ILE A 168 -46.55 -1.77 -24.56
N THR A 169 -47.61 -2.49 -24.19
CA THR A 169 -48.88 -2.50 -24.92
C THR A 169 -49.99 -1.90 -24.07
N ALA A 170 -50.74 -0.96 -24.64
CA ALA A 170 -51.93 -0.36 -24.04
C ALA A 170 -53.22 -1.06 -24.53
N ALA A 171 -54.34 -0.83 -23.83
CA ALA A 171 -55.61 -1.53 -24.11
C ALA A 171 -56.22 -1.22 -25.47
N ASP A 172 -55.88 -0.08 -26.06
CA ASP A 172 -56.23 0.34 -27.43
C ASP A 172 -55.32 -0.29 -28.51
N GLY A 173 -54.38 -1.15 -28.12
CA GLY A 173 -53.44 -1.81 -29.03
C GLY A 173 -52.21 -0.96 -29.38
N CYS A 174 -52.07 0.25 -28.84
CA CYS A 174 -50.86 1.06 -29.01
C CYS A 174 -49.66 0.36 -28.37
N VAL A 175 -48.53 0.39 -29.09
CA VAL A 175 -47.27 -0.20 -28.62
C VAL A 175 -46.15 0.83 -28.66
N THR A 176 -45.40 0.88 -27.56
CA THR A 176 -44.13 1.62 -27.48
C THR A 176 -43.01 0.65 -27.15
N VAL A 177 -41.85 0.86 -27.76
CA VAL A 177 -40.65 0.07 -27.51
C VAL A 177 -39.53 0.97 -26.99
N ASP A 178 -38.76 0.46 -26.04
CA ASP A 178 -37.54 1.11 -25.56
C ASP A 178 -36.53 0.06 -25.08
N THR A 179 -35.30 0.47 -24.77
CA THR A 179 -34.19 -0.43 -24.42
C THR A 179 -33.58 -0.04 -23.07
N GLY A 180 -33.56 -0.98 -22.13
CA GLY A 180 -32.78 -0.88 -20.90
C GLY A 180 -31.41 -1.54 -21.04
N TYR A 181 -30.46 -1.12 -20.22
CA TYR A 181 -29.09 -1.64 -20.23
C TYR A 181 -28.71 -2.20 -18.86
N VAL A 182 -28.13 -3.39 -18.86
CA VAL A 182 -27.40 -3.95 -17.73
C VAL A 182 -25.92 -3.88 -18.11
N VAL A 183 -25.11 -3.21 -17.29
CA VAL A 183 -23.67 -3.00 -17.56
C VAL A 183 -22.81 -3.74 -16.55
N VAL A 184 -21.52 -3.91 -16.88
CA VAL A 184 -20.52 -4.44 -15.95
C VAL A 184 -19.96 -3.32 -15.08
N PRO A 185 -19.53 -3.61 -13.83
CA PRO A 185 -18.85 -2.64 -13.00
C PRO A 185 -17.48 -2.31 -13.60
N ASP A 186 -16.97 -1.11 -13.31
CA ASP A 186 -15.61 -0.75 -13.66
C ASP A 186 -14.62 -1.77 -13.05
N PRO A 187 -13.59 -2.22 -13.78
CA PRO A 187 -12.66 -3.20 -13.25
C PRO A 187 -11.91 -2.65 -12.04
N MET A 188 -11.76 -3.45 -10.99
CA MET A 188 -10.91 -3.09 -9.86
C MET A 188 -9.45 -2.99 -10.33
N VAL A 189 -8.75 -1.91 -9.94
CA VAL A 189 -7.33 -1.68 -10.27
C VAL A 189 -6.58 -1.09 -9.08
N ILE A 190 -5.26 -1.29 -9.06
CA ILE A 190 -4.35 -0.60 -8.13
C ILE A 190 -3.88 0.70 -8.79
N ASP A 191 -4.25 1.84 -8.21
CA ASP A 191 -3.90 3.16 -8.74
C ASP A 191 -2.44 3.53 -8.40
N SER A 192 -2.03 3.26 -7.16
CA SER A 192 -0.67 3.52 -6.70
C SER A 192 -0.32 2.73 -5.43
N ILE A 193 0.97 2.52 -5.25
CA ILE A 193 1.57 1.94 -4.04
C ILE A 193 2.60 2.93 -3.55
N GLY A 194 2.47 3.37 -2.29
CA GLY A 194 3.45 4.20 -1.60
C GLY A 194 4.16 3.39 -0.53
N THR A 195 5.47 3.59 -0.39
CA THR A 195 6.30 2.93 0.62
C THR A 195 7.14 3.96 1.36
N GLU A 196 7.22 3.82 2.68
CA GLU A 196 8.15 4.55 3.54
C GLU A 196 9.02 3.53 4.27
N PRO A 197 10.33 3.46 4.00
CA PRO A 197 11.20 2.48 4.64
C PRO A 197 11.35 2.77 6.14
N PRO A 198 11.78 1.79 6.95
CA PRO A 198 12.20 2.03 8.33
C PRO A 198 13.28 3.11 8.41
N LEU A 199 13.40 3.76 9.57
CA LEU A 199 14.42 4.79 9.78
C LEU A 199 15.84 4.21 9.80
N CYS A 200 16.00 3.02 10.37
CA CYS A 200 17.29 2.36 10.54
C CYS A 200 17.29 0.97 9.90
N PRO A 201 18.45 0.52 9.39
CA PRO A 201 18.56 -0.77 8.76
C PRO A 201 18.20 -1.90 9.73
N GLY A 202 17.32 -2.80 9.31
CA GLY A 202 16.85 -3.92 10.12
C GLY A 202 15.88 -3.56 11.26
N ASP A 203 15.60 -2.28 11.49
CA ASP A 203 14.54 -1.86 12.41
C ASP A 203 13.16 -2.02 11.76
N GLY A 204 12.13 -2.05 12.60
CA GLY A 204 10.75 -1.93 12.14
C GLY A 204 10.27 -0.48 12.15
N GLY A 205 9.11 -0.23 11.55
CA GLY A 205 8.50 1.11 11.49
C GLY A 205 8.26 1.63 10.08
N GLY A 206 8.53 0.82 9.05
CA GLY A 206 8.15 1.14 7.70
C GLY A 206 6.64 1.17 7.49
N THR A 207 6.20 1.78 6.40
CA THR A 207 4.80 1.87 6.01
C THR A 207 4.61 1.53 4.53
N ILE A 208 3.52 0.84 4.21
CA ILE A 208 3.09 0.56 2.84
C ILE A 208 1.65 1.02 2.72
N THR A 209 1.34 1.83 1.71
CA THR A 209 0.00 2.32 1.43
C THR A 209 -0.41 1.94 0.01
N VAL A 210 -1.62 1.40 -0.16
CA VAL A 210 -2.14 0.96 -1.45
C VAL A 210 -3.45 1.67 -1.73
N PHE A 211 -3.54 2.32 -2.90
CA PHE A 211 -4.76 2.97 -3.37
C PHE A 211 -5.37 2.15 -4.50
N VAL A 212 -6.69 1.92 -4.43
CA VAL A 212 -7.46 1.14 -5.40
C VAL A 212 -8.71 1.89 -5.85
N SER A 213 -9.10 1.69 -7.11
CA SER A 213 -10.31 2.21 -7.72
C SER A 213 -11.03 1.14 -8.55
N GLY A 214 -12.26 1.43 -8.98
CA GLY A 214 -13.13 0.45 -9.65
C GLY A 214 -13.71 -0.59 -8.69
N GLY A 215 -14.32 -1.65 -9.22
CA GLY A 215 -14.99 -2.68 -8.42
C GLY A 215 -16.14 -2.13 -7.57
N THR A 216 -16.56 -2.93 -6.58
CA THR A 216 -17.67 -2.57 -5.67
C THR A 216 -17.15 -2.32 -4.24
N PRO A 217 -17.11 -1.07 -3.75
CA PRO A 217 -16.65 -0.79 -2.38
C PRO A 217 -17.62 -1.32 -1.31
N PRO A 218 -17.16 -1.60 -0.07
CA PRO A 218 -15.79 -1.43 0.45
C PRO A 218 -14.77 -2.49 -0.02
N TYR A 219 -13.48 -2.18 0.09
CA TYR A 219 -12.38 -3.11 -0.22
C TYR A 219 -11.80 -3.75 1.04
N TYR A 220 -11.33 -4.99 0.88
CA TYR A 220 -10.69 -5.81 1.91
C TYR A 220 -9.25 -6.10 1.50
N PHE A 221 -8.31 -5.90 2.42
CA PHE A 221 -6.87 -6.08 2.20
C PHE A 221 -6.34 -7.21 3.08
N GLU A 222 -5.70 -8.18 2.47
CA GLU A 222 -5.07 -9.33 3.13
C GLU A 222 -3.56 -9.31 2.85
N TRP A 223 -2.78 -8.96 3.86
CA TRP A 223 -1.33 -8.83 3.76
C TRP A 223 -0.60 -10.15 4.09
N SER A 224 0.54 -10.39 3.42
CA SER A 224 1.40 -11.57 3.63
C SER A 224 1.93 -11.75 5.06
N THR A 225 1.91 -10.68 5.86
CA THR A 225 2.27 -10.68 7.28
C THR A 225 1.23 -11.36 8.18
N GLY A 226 0.08 -11.76 7.64
CA GLY A 226 -1.02 -12.32 8.41
C GLY A 226 -1.75 -11.28 9.27
N LEU A 227 -1.44 -9.99 9.12
CA LEU A 227 -2.24 -8.88 9.67
C LEU A 227 -3.57 -8.81 8.90
N GLN A 228 -4.52 -9.61 9.36
CA GLN A 228 -5.90 -9.65 8.89
C GLN A 228 -6.67 -8.51 9.57
N GLY A 229 -7.14 -7.55 8.79
CA GLY A 229 -7.98 -6.48 9.32
C GLY A 229 -8.78 -5.84 8.20
N GLN A 230 -10.09 -5.71 8.39
CA GLN A 230 -10.95 -5.04 7.41
C GLN A 230 -10.45 -3.63 7.12
N GLY A 231 -10.23 -3.34 5.83
CA GLY A 231 -10.23 -1.98 5.29
C GLY A 231 -8.97 -1.12 5.44
N PHE A 232 -7.84 -1.64 5.92
CA PHE A 232 -6.62 -0.82 5.97
C PHE A 232 -5.82 -0.93 4.67
N ALA A 233 -6.01 0.07 3.81
CA ALA A 233 -5.12 0.41 2.70
C ALA A 233 -3.65 0.65 3.14
N VAL A 234 -3.42 0.82 4.44
CA VAL A 234 -2.11 1.12 5.04
C VAL A 234 -1.66 -0.04 5.92
N LEU A 235 -0.52 -0.64 5.58
CA LEU A 235 0.25 -1.52 6.46
C LEU A 235 1.31 -0.68 7.17
N SER A 236 1.16 -0.47 8.48
CA SER A 236 2.09 0.33 9.29
C SER A 236 2.26 -0.26 10.68
N GLY A 237 3.44 -0.13 11.28
CA GLY A 237 3.68 -0.50 12.67
C GLY A 237 5.14 -0.77 12.97
N GLY A 238 5.50 -0.79 14.25
CA GLY A 238 6.89 -0.97 14.69
C GLY A 238 7.54 -2.33 14.36
N ASN A 239 6.79 -3.26 13.75
CA ASN A 239 7.28 -4.57 13.31
C ASN A 239 7.36 -4.69 11.78
N ILE A 240 7.08 -3.62 11.03
CA ILE A 240 7.21 -3.62 9.57
C ILE A 240 8.66 -3.26 9.24
N THR A 241 9.47 -4.27 8.97
CA THR A 241 10.89 -4.17 8.59
C THR A 241 11.03 -4.08 7.07
N ALA A 242 12.22 -3.79 6.57
CA ALA A 242 12.50 -3.99 5.16
C ALA A 242 12.29 -5.46 4.73
N GLY A 243 11.88 -5.68 3.49
CA GLY A 243 11.61 -7.02 2.94
C GLY A 243 10.50 -7.04 1.90
N ASP A 244 10.14 -8.26 1.48
CA ASP A 244 9.08 -8.48 0.49
C ASP A 244 7.72 -8.74 1.16
N TYR A 245 6.72 -8.01 0.69
CA TYR A 245 5.35 -8.05 1.12
C TYR A 245 4.46 -8.39 -0.07
N SER A 246 3.33 -9.05 0.18
CA SER A 246 2.28 -9.14 -0.81
C SER A 246 0.93 -8.79 -0.19
N VAL A 247 0.04 -8.27 -1.02
CA VAL A 247 -1.33 -7.94 -0.62
C VAL A 247 -2.31 -8.56 -1.61
N THR A 248 -3.33 -9.21 -1.07
CA THR A 248 -4.51 -9.65 -1.80
C THR A 248 -5.66 -8.71 -1.49
N ILE A 249 -6.28 -8.14 -2.51
CA ILE A 249 -7.33 -7.13 -2.39
C ILE A 249 -8.60 -7.67 -2.99
N THR A 250 -9.68 -7.64 -2.23
CA THR A 250 -11.00 -8.13 -2.64
C THR A 250 -12.03 -7.01 -2.46
N ASP A 251 -12.95 -6.86 -3.40
CA ASP A 251 -14.06 -5.91 -3.28
C ASP A 251 -15.24 -6.52 -2.51
N ALA A 252 -16.31 -5.76 -2.28
CA ALA A 252 -17.49 -6.23 -1.56
C ALA A 252 -18.29 -7.31 -2.30
N SER A 253 -18.18 -7.33 -3.63
CA SER A 253 -18.83 -8.30 -4.50
C SER A 253 -18.06 -9.63 -4.56
N GLY A 254 -16.78 -9.64 -4.20
CA GLY A 254 -15.95 -10.85 -4.10
C GLY A 254 -15.64 -11.47 -5.45
N CYS A 255 -15.53 -10.67 -6.51
CA CYS A 255 -15.45 -11.17 -7.89
C CYS A 255 -14.14 -11.91 -8.19
N GLU A 256 -13.05 -11.16 -8.33
CA GLU A 256 -11.70 -11.67 -8.57
C GLU A 256 -10.72 -10.82 -7.76
N PRO A 257 -9.87 -11.42 -6.91
CA PRO A 257 -8.95 -10.66 -6.09
C PRO A 257 -7.81 -10.09 -6.92
N LEU A 258 -7.37 -8.88 -6.61
CA LEU A 258 -6.10 -8.34 -7.10
C LEU A 258 -4.98 -8.78 -6.17
N THR A 259 -3.81 -9.03 -6.75
CA THR A 259 -2.60 -9.31 -5.98
C THR A 259 -1.49 -8.36 -6.39
N ALA A 260 -0.70 -7.90 -5.43
CA ALA A 260 0.50 -7.12 -5.68
C ALA A 260 1.63 -7.59 -4.77
N ASP A 261 2.81 -7.75 -5.36
CA ASP A 261 4.08 -7.96 -4.67
C ASP A 261 4.78 -6.60 -4.51
N ILE A 262 5.29 -6.33 -3.32
CA ILE A 262 5.79 -5.03 -2.89
C ILE A 262 7.10 -5.26 -2.13
N THR A 263 8.19 -4.66 -2.59
CA THR A 263 9.46 -4.68 -1.87
C THR A 263 9.61 -3.38 -1.08
N LEU A 264 9.73 -3.50 0.24
CA LEU A 264 10.05 -2.38 1.12
C LEU A 264 11.58 -2.35 1.30
N GLU A 265 12.20 -1.29 0.79
CA GLU A 265 13.66 -1.15 0.82
C GLU A 265 14.21 -1.00 2.24
N ASP A 266 15.40 -1.54 2.47
CA ASP A 266 16.16 -1.34 3.70
C ASP A 266 17.01 -0.07 3.52
N PRO A 267 16.98 0.90 4.47
CA PRO A 267 17.85 2.06 4.37
C PRO A 267 19.34 1.64 4.40
N PRO A 268 20.25 2.42 3.77
CA PRO A 268 21.68 2.14 3.78
C PRO A 268 22.25 2.05 5.20
N ALA A 269 23.10 1.05 5.44
CA ALA A 269 23.75 0.85 6.73
C ALA A 269 24.97 1.77 6.92
N ILE A 270 25.27 2.15 8.16
CA ILE A 270 26.50 2.87 8.50
C ILE A 270 27.67 1.87 8.50
N VAL A 271 28.68 2.13 7.67
CA VAL A 271 29.91 1.36 7.57
C VAL A 271 31.04 2.17 8.20
N VAL A 272 31.79 1.55 9.11
CA VAL A 272 32.93 2.16 9.81
C VAL A 272 34.23 1.59 9.25
N ASP A 273 35.21 2.45 9.04
CA ASP A 273 36.58 2.06 8.68
C ASP A 273 37.57 2.74 9.62
N PHE A 274 38.74 2.11 9.84
CA PHE A 274 39.73 2.55 10.80
C PHE A 274 41.08 2.82 10.12
N SER A 275 41.67 3.96 10.48
CA SER A 275 42.99 4.39 10.00
C SER A 275 43.77 5.10 11.12
N GLY A 276 45.04 5.43 10.87
CA GLY A 276 45.87 6.14 11.84
C GLY A 276 45.98 5.43 13.19
N ILE A 277 46.19 4.10 13.14
CA ILE A 277 46.27 3.26 14.35
C ILE A 277 47.70 3.29 14.87
N ASP A 278 47.89 3.87 16.06
CA ASP A 278 49.17 3.86 16.79
C ASP A 278 49.08 2.93 18.00
N SER A 279 50.12 2.10 18.19
CA SER A 279 50.25 1.23 19.35
C SER A 279 50.43 2.03 20.64
N VAL A 280 50.02 1.46 21.78
CA VAL A 280 50.43 1.99 23.10
C VAL A 280 51.96 1.97 23.24
N SER A 281 52.52 2.88 24.04
CA SER A 281 53.98 2.99 24.19
C SER A 281 54.60 1.80 24.94
N CYS A 282 53.88 1.15 25.86
CA CYS A 282 54.41 0.09 26.72
C CYS A 282 53.47 -1.10 26.88
N PHE A 283 54.04 -2.31 26.88
CA PHE A 283 53.38 -3.56 27.24
C PHE A 283 53.84 -4.02 28.64
N ASN A 284 53.37 -3.43 29.73
CA ASN A 284 53.68 -3.97 31.07
C ASN A 284 52.41 -4.16 31.92
N ALA A 285 52.44 -5.19 32.78
CA ALA A 285 51.28 -5.65 33.54
C ALA A 285 50.83 -4.71 34.68
N MET A 286 51.53 -3.59 34.91
CA MET A 286 51.18 -2.59 35.91
C MET A 286 51.45 -1.19 35.35
N GLY A 287 50.38 -0.52 34.90
CA GLY A 287 50.43 0.87 34.44
C GLY A 287 50.65 1.05 32.93
N VAL A 288 49.96 0.25 32.10
CA VAL A 288 49.90 0.49 30.65
C VAL A 288 49.48 1.94 30.41
N PRO A 289 50.32 2.79 29.79
CA PRO A 289 49.85 4.10 29.38
C PRO A 289 48.81 3.88 28.28
N CYS A 290 47.60 4.34 28.52
CA CYS A 290 46.61 4.47 27.47
C CYS A 290 47.00 5.71 26.66
N ASP A 291 47.91 5.53 25.72
CA ASP A 291 48.44 6.59 24.85
C ASP A 291 48.37 6.23 23.36
N GLY A 292 47.73 5.10 23.03
CA GLY A 292 47.44 4.73 21.64
C GLY A 292 46.44 5.68 20.97
N GLN A 293 46.34 5.56 19.65
CA GLN A 293 45.45 6.38 18.83
C GLN A 293 44.77 5.53 17.75
N ALA A 294 43.56 5.92 17.38
CA ALA A 294 42.90 5.47 16.16
C ALA A 294 41.99 6.58 15.61
N THR A 295 41.78 6.56 14.30
CA THR A 295 40.81 7.41 13.62
C THR A 295 39.74 6.54 12.96
N ALA A 296 38.48 6.77 13.32
CA ALA A 296 37.33 6.17 12.69
C ALA A 296 36.80 7.10 11.58
N THR A 297 36.47 6.53 10.44
CA THR A 297 35.72 7.17 9.35
C THR A 297 34.45 6.39 9.11
N ALA A 298 33.40 7.07 8.64
CA ALA A 298 32.12 6.43 8.37
C ALA A 298 31.52 6.91 7.05
N MET A 299 30.79 6.00 6.41
CA MET A 299 30.03 6.23 5.19
C MET A 299 28.82 5.30 5.18
N TYR A 300 27.82 5.61 4.35
CA TYR A 300 26.73 4.67 4.14
C TYR A 300 27.14 3.56 3.18
N SER A 301 26.52 2.39 3.31
CA SER A 301 26.83 1.18 2.54
C SER A 301 26.57 1.32 1.03
N ASP A 302 25.73 2.26 0.63
CA ASP A 302 25.44 2.63 -0.76
C ASP A 302 26.49 3.59 -1.36
N GLY A 303 27.48 4.01 -0.58
CA GLY A 303 28.51 4.95 -0.97
C GLY A 303 28.15 6.42 -0.77
N SER A 304 26.95 6.72 -0.26
CA SER A 304 26.57 8.10 0.06
C SER A 304 27.33 8.63 1.28
N SER A 305 27.56 9.95 1.29
CA SER A 305 28.23 10.64 2.40
C SER A 305 27.22 11.16 3.41
N GLY A 306 27.52 11.04 4.70
CA GLY A 306 26.71 11.58 5.79
C GLY A 306 27.53 12.41 6.78
N THR A 307 26.83 13.08 7.68
CA THR A 307 27.42 13.68 8.89
C THR A 307 27.29 12.70 10.03
N PHE A 308 28.41 12.26 10.58
CA PHE A 308 28.46 11.27 11.65
C PHE A 308 29.05 11.87 12.92
N THR A 309 28.52 11.44 14.06
CA THR A 309 29.06 11.66 15.39
C THR A 309 29.75 10.39 15.86
N PHE A 310 30.92 10.54 16.47
CA PHE A 310 31.73 9.42 16.96
C PHE A 310 31.80 9.53 18.47
N THR A 311 31.53 8.45 19.21
CA THR A 311 31.65 8.41 20.66
C THR A 311 32.50 7.21 21.06
N TRP A 312 33.71 7.46 21.54
CA TRP A 312 34.61 6.42 22.01
C TRP A 312 34.40 6.15 23.50
N ASN A 313 34.27 4.87 23.87
CA ASN A 313 34.10 4.42 25.24
C ASN A 313 35.03 3.22 25.52
N SER A 314 36.18 3.46 26.14
CA SER A 314 37.08 2.37 26.50
C SER A 314 36.45 1.48 27.58
N PRO A 315 36.57 0.14 27.49
CA PRO A 315 36.01 -0.80 28.47
C PRO A 315 36.50 -0.59 29.90
N ASP A 316 37.68 0.02 30.08
CA ASP A 316 38.29 0.32 31.38
C ASP A 316 37.92 1.72 31.93
N GLY A 317 37.11 2.49 31.20
CA GLY A 317 36.61 3.80 31.59
C GLY A 317 37.63 4.95 31.47
N THR A 318 38.82 4.70 30.96
CA THR A 318 39.88 5.72 30.79
C THR A 318 39.55 6.73 29.69
N VAL A 319 38.89 6.27 28.63
CA VAL A 319 38.32 7.10 27.57
C VAL A 319 36.81 6.99 27.66
N SER A 320 36.15 8.09 27.98
CA SER A 320 34.69 8.14 28.09
C SER A 320 34.19 9.41 27.42
N GLY A 321 33.33 9.25 26.41
CA GLY A 321 32.66 10.38 25.75
C GLY A 321 33.54 11.24 24.84
N VAL A 322 34.64 10.70 24.29
CA VAL A 322 35.40 11.44 23.25
C VAL A 322 34.55 11.52 21.99
N SER A 323 34.14 12.74 21.63
CA SER A 323 33.20 13.04 20.55
C SER A 323 33.85 13.36 19.19
N SER A 324 35.06 12.83 18.95
CA SER A 324 35.90 13.11 17.78
C SER A 324 36.11 11.85 16.94
N SER A 325 36.26 11.99 15.62
CA SER A 325 36.60 10.88 14.72
C SER A 325 37.95 10.26 15.07
N THR A 326 38.91 11.07 15.54
CA THR A 326 40.18 10.61 16.10
C THR A 326 40.11 10.59 17.62
N ALA A 327 40.41 9.43 18.21
CA ALA A 327 40.61 9.28 19.65
C ALA A 327 42.07 8.97 19.95
N THR A 328 42.60 9.67 20.96
CA THR A 328 43.91 9.43 21.56
C THR A 328 43.72 8.90 22.97
N GLN A 329 44.79 8.43 23.57
CA GLN A 329 44.79 7.83 24.89
C GLN A 329 43.99 6.52 24.95
N LEU A 330 43.98 5.79 23.85
CA LEU A 330 43.37 4.47 23.79
C LEU A 330 44.31 3.44 24.42
N CYS A 331 43.76 2.56 25.24
CA CYS A 331 44.51 1.46 25.83
C CYS A 331 44.67 0.32 24.82
N GLN A 332 45.62 -0.59 25.09
CA GLN A 332 45.77 -1.81 24.29
C GLN A 332 44.47 -2.63 24.29
N GLY A 333 44.17 -3.26 23.14
CA GLY A 333 43.04 -4.17 23.00
C GLY A 333 41.93 -3.60 22.13
N MET A 334 40.74 -4.21 22.20
CA MET A 334 39.58 -3.78 21.42
C MET A 334 38.95 -2.52 22.02
N GLN A 335 38.91 -1.47 21.23
CA GLN A 335 38.36 -0.16 21.61
C GLN A 335 37.08 0.09 20.81
N PRO A 336 35.91 0.14 21.47
CA PRO A 336 34.65 0.35 20.78
C PRO A 336 34.39 1.83 20.52
N VAL A 337 33.81 2.11 19.37
CA VAL A 337 33.30 3.42 18.96
C VAL A 337 31.83 3.28 18.57
N THR A 338 31.00 4.15 19.11
CA THR A 338 29.63 4.34 18.66
C THR A 338 29.61 5.41 17.59
N VAL A 339 29.11 5.08 16.40
CA VAL A 339 28.96 6.01 15.28
C VAL A 339 27.47 6.23 15.03
N SER A 340 27.02 7.49 15.02
CA SER A 340 25.61 7.84 14.82
C SER A 340 25.43 9.02 13.86
N ASP A 341 24.41 8.96 13.01
CA ASP A 341 23.98 10.07 12.14
C ASP A 341 22.90 10.97 12.79
N GLY A 342 22.58 10.72 14.07
CA GLY A 342 21.53 11.41 14.82
C GLY A 342 20.18 10.69 14.84
N VAL A 343 19.99 9.67 14.01
CA VAL A 343 18.81 8.82 14.00
C VAL A 343 19.21 7.38 14.34
N CYS A 344 20.15 6.83 13.58
CA CYS A 344 20.65 5.48 13.72
C CYS A 344 22.04 5.48 14.37
N PHE A 345 22.44 4.34 14.93
CA PHE A 345 23.80 4.16 15.42
C PHE A 345 24.30 2.75 15.19
N VAL A 346 25.61 2.62 15.03
CA VAL A 346 26.34 1.35 15.00
C VAL A 346 27.45 1.38 16.03
N ILE A 347 27.79 0.23 16.60
CA ILE A 347 28.96 0.07 17.45
C ILE A 347 29.93 -0.84 16.70
N ASP A 348 31.13 -0.33 16.45
CA ASP A 348 32.23 -1.10 15.91
C ASP A 348 33.46 -0.96 16.82
N SER A 349 34.50 -1.75 16.61
CA SER A 349 35.67 -1.76 17.47
C SER A 349 36.97 -1.98 16.71
N VAL A 350 38.00 -1.27 17.13
CA VAL A 350 39.36 -1.36 16.56
C VAL A 350 40.33 -1.95 17.58
N PHE A 351 41.25 -2.80 17.12
CA PHE A 351 42.30 -3.34 17.97
C PHE A 351 43.49 -2.38 18.03
N ILE A 352 43.82 -1.89 19.23
CA ILE A 352 45.03 -1.12 19.50
C ILE A 352 46.17 -2.08 19.86
N PRO A 353 47.23 -2.14 19.03
CA PRO A 353 48.37 -3.02 19.29
C PRO A 353 49.24 -2.49 20.44
N ALA A 354 50.13 -3.35 20.92
CA ALA A 354 51.21 -2.99 21.82
C ALA A 354 52.53 -3.54 21.29
N PRO A 355 53.67 -2.92 21.63
CA PRO A 355 54.98 -3.46 21.31
C PRO A 355 55.19 -4.81 21.99
N ASP A 356 56.13 -5.60 21.46
CA ASP A 356 56.57 -6.84 22.10
C ASP A 356 56.98 -6.58 23.55
N THR A 357 56.76 -7.56 24.43
CA THR A 357 57.19 -7.51 25.83
C THR A 357 58.68 -7.13 25.92
N LEU A 358 59.01 -6.08 26.69
CA LEU A 358 60.40 -5.80 27.02
C LEU A 358 60.92 -6.92 27.94
N THR A 359 61.80 -7.75 27.40
CA THR A 359 62.45 -8.85 28.10
C THR A 359 63.93 -8.55 28.27
N THR A 360 64.50 -9.07 29.35
CA THR A 360 65.90 -8.86 29.71
C THR A 360 66.86 -9.73 28.89
N GLY A 361 66.32 -10.70 28.14
CA GLY A 361 67.09 -11.80 27.56
C GLY A 361 67.63 -12.76 28.63
N GLN A 362 68.31 -13.82 28.20
CA GLN A 362 69.03 -14.68 29.14
C GLN A 362 70.35 -13.98 29.52
N PRO A 363 70.65 -13.75 30.81
CA PRO A 363 71.94 -13.22 31.20
C PRO A 363 73.03 -14.22 30.78
N THR A 364 74.08 -13.70 30.15
CA THR A 364 75.24 -14.49 29.75
C THR A 364 76.45 -14.02 30.55
N PHE A 365 77.21 -14.97 31.07
CA PHE A 365 78.46 -14.69 31.76
C PHE A 365 79.59 -14.87 30.76
N SER A 366 80.36 -13.82 30.52
CA SER A 366 81.62 -13.93 29.79
C SER A 366 82.70 -14.55 30.69
N GLU A 367 82.72 -14.19 31.98
CA GLU A 367 83.68 -14.66 32.98
C GLU A 367 82.96 -14.78 34.34
N ARG A 368 82.99 -15.96 34.98
CA ARG A 368 82.62 -16.11 36.39
C ARG A 368 83.81 -15.69 37.26
N VAL A 369 83.59 -15.37 38.54
CA VAL A 369 84.67 -15.01 39.45
C VAL A 369 85.70 -16.15 39.51
N SER A 370 86.98 -15.87 39.24
CA SER A 370 87.99 -16.92 39.02
C SER A 370 88.46 -17.61 40.29
N CYS A 371 88.47 -16.90 41.42
CA CYS A 371 88.94 -17.35 42.72
C CYS A 371 88.07 -16.78 43.83
N PHE A 372 87.98 -17.47 44.97
CA PHE A 372 87.30 -16.95 46.16
C PHE A 372 87.86 -15.57 46.54
N GLY A 373 86.99 -14.56 46.59
CA GLY A 373 87.34 -13.16 46.90
C GLY A 373 87.89 -12.35 45.72
N ALA A 374 87.92 -12.89 44.50
CA ALA A 374 88.27 -12.12 43.30
C ALA A 374 87.10 -11.23 42.84
N ALA A 375 87.42 -10.21 42.05
CA ALA A 375 86.45 -9.25 41.50
C ALA A 375 86.60 -9.17 39.98
N ASP A 376 86.55 -10.32 39.31
CA ASP A 376 86.73 -10.46 37.86
C ASP A 376 85.49 -11.04 37.15
N GLY A 377 84.36 -11.17 37.85
CA GLY A 377 83.10 -11.55 37.24
C GLY A 377 82.60 -10.52 36.21
N SER A 378 81.82 -10.99 35.24
CA SER A 378 81.18 -10.14 34.24
C SER A 378 79.76 -10.60 33.88
N ILE A 379 78.87 -9.64 33.61
CA ILE A 379 77.49 -9.87 33.19
C ILE A 379 77.23 -9.19 31.86
N THR A 380 76.71 -9.95 30.89
CA THR A 380 76.19 -9.46 29.62
C THR A 380 74.69 -9.72 29.53
N LEU A 381 73.92 -8.66 29.25
CA LEU A 381 72.48 -8.71 28.99
C LEU A 381 72.23 -8.47 27.49
N THR A 382 71.21 -9.14 26.96
CA THR A 382 70.77 -8.96 25.57
C THR A 382 69.26 -8.67 25.55
N PRO A 383 68.85 -7.44 25.91
CA PRO A 383 67.44 -7.08 25.96
C PRO A 383 66.76 -7.28 24.60
N LYS A 384 65.51 -7.72 24.61
CA LYS A 384 64.67 -7.93 23.41
C LYS A 384 63.24 -7.44 23.66
N GLY A 385 62.53 -7.07 22.60
CA GLY A 385 61.19 -6.48 22.69
C GLY A 385 61.22 -5.01 23.13
N GLY A 386 60.07 -4.41 23.45
CA GLY A 386 59.94 -2.97 23.68
C GLY A 386 60.40 -2.13 22.48
N THR A 387 60.68 -0.85 22.71
CA THR A 387 61.13 0.09 21.67
C THR A 387 62.62 0.44 21.84
N PRO A 388 63.54 -0.02 20.98
CA PRO A 388 64.95 0.35 21.08
C PRO A 388 65.18 1.86 20.79
N PRO A 389 66.29 2.47 21.27
CA PRO A 389 67.40 1.89 22.04
C PRO A 389 67.08 1.59 23.53
N TYR A 390 67.91 0.76 24.17
CA TYR A 390 67.79 0.38 25.59
C TYR A 390 68.84 1.08 26.46
N ALA A 391 68.43 1.59 27.62
CA ALA A 391 69.28 2.03 28.71
C ALA A 391 69.29 0.97 29.81
N ILE A 392 70.49 0.61 30.30
CA ILE A 392 70.65 -0.38 31.37
C ILE A 392 71.35 0.30 32.54
N SER A 393 70.73 0.28 33.72
CA SER A 393 71.30 0.76 34.98
C SER A 393 71.33 -0.36 36.00
N TRP A 394 72.38 -0.42 36.79
CA TRP A 394 72.58 -1.46 37.81
C TRP A 394 72.50 -0.87 39.22
N ASP A 395 72.11 -1.69 40.20
CA ASP A 395 72.04 -1.35 41.63
C ASP A 395 73.37 -0.92 42.25
N ASN A 396 74.48 -1.37 41.68
CA ASN A 396 75.85 -0.97 42.02
C ASN A 396 76.30 0.34 41.34
N ALA A 397 75.37 1.14 40.80
CA ALA A 397 75.60 2.39 40.09
C ALA A 397 76.40 2.27 38.77
N MET A 398 76.59 1.06 38.23
CA MET A 398 77.11 0.88 36.87
C MET A 398 76.01 1.06 35.82
N SER A 399 76.43 1.26 34.57
CA SER A 399 75.52 1.42 33.43
C SER A 399 76.02 0.67 32.20
N GLY A 400 75.07 0.30 31.33
CA GLY A 400 75.34 -0.43 30.10
C GLY A 400 75.45 -1.94 30.29
N SER A 401 75.85 -2.60 29.21
CA SER A 401 76.18 -4.02 29.18
C SER A 401 77.19 -4.27 28.06
N PRO A 402 78.26 -5.07 28.27
CA PRO A 402 78.58 -5.80 29.49
C PRO A 402 79.06 -4.91 30.65
N ILE A 403 78.89 -5.39 31.89
CA ILE A 403 79.58 -4.87 33.09
C ILE A 403 80.61 -5.91 33.56
N THR A 404 81.77 -5.46 34.01
CA THR A 404 82.93 -6.29 34.36
C THR A 404 83.52 -5.86 35.71
N GLY A 405 84.34 -6.71 36.32
CA GLY A 405 85.02 -6.38 37.57
C GLY A 405 84.17 -6.65 38.81
N LEU A 406 83.28 -7.65 38.74
CA LEU A 406 82.27 -7.93 39.74
C LEU A 406 82.75 -8.96 40.76
N PRO A 407 82.71 -8.67 42.07
CA PRO A 407 82.75 -9.70 43.11
C PRO A 407 81.52 -10.61 43.06
N ALA A 408 81.59 -11.74 43.77
CA ALA A 408 80.41 -12.57 44.00
C ALA A 408 79.31 -11.78 44.71
N GLY A 409 78.07 -11.97 44.25
CA GLY A 409 76.93 -11.21 44.73
C GLY A 409 75.77 -11.23 43.75
N THR A 410 74.66 -10.63 44.14
CA THR A 410 73.48 -10.50 43.28
C THR A 410 73.39 -9.07 42.79
N TYR A 411 73.30 -8.90 41.47
CA TYR A 411 73.21 -7.59 40.83
C TYR A 411 71.84 -7.45 40.18
N MET A 412 71.15 -6.35 40.49
CA MET A 412 69.86 -6.01 39.90
C MET A 412 70.05 -5.00 38.76
N ALA A 413 69.69 -5.38 37.55
CA ALA A 413 69.60 -4.48 36.41
C ALA A 413 68.17 -3.99 36.21
N THR A 414 68.04 -2.68 35.99
CA THR A 414 66.84 -2.04 35.43
C THR A 414 67.13 -1.71 33.98
N ILE A 415 66.29 -2.23 33.08
CA ILE A 415 66.35 -1.99 31.64
C ILE A 415 65.19 -1.09 31.28
N THR A 416 65.49 0.04 30.67
CA THR A 416 64.51 1.01 30.19
C THR A 416 64.61 1.14 28.69
N ASP A 417 63.51 1.05 27.97
CA ASP A 417 63.47 1.27 26.53
C ASP A 417 63.34 2.76 26.15
N ALA A 418 63.33 3.08 24.86
CA ALA A 418 63.28 4.46 24.37
C ALA A 418 61.94 5.17 24.62
N LYS A 419 60.90 4.42 24.98
CA LYS A 419 59.57 4.92 25.34
C LYS A 419 59.34 4.97 26.85
N GLY A 420 60.37 4.64 27.64
CA GLY A 420 60.34 4.71 29.10
C GLY A 420 59.79 3.45 29.77
N CYS A 421 59.55 2.37 29.02
CA CYS A 421 59.09 1.11 29.57
C CYS A 421 60.23 0.44 30.33
N MET A 422 59.96 0.03 31.57
CA MET A 422 60.98 -0.56 32.45
C MET A 422 60.71 -2.03 32.75
N THR A 423 61.78 -2.81 32.81
CA THR A 423 61.80 -4.18 33.35
C THR A 423 63.04 -4.37 34.23
N THR A 424 62.96 -5.25 35.22
CA THR A 424 64.08 -5.54 36.12
C THR A 424 64.48 -7.00 36.06
N VAL A 425 65.77 -7.27 36.22
CA VAL A 425 66.32 -8.63 36.32
C VAL A 425 67.33 -8.70 37.44
N SER A 426 67.26 -9.77 38.22
CA SER A 426 68.23 -10.11 39.25
C SER A 426 69.18 -11.18 38.71
N VAL A 427 70.48 -10.90 38.71
CA VAL A 427 71.52 -11.78 38.16
C VAL A 427 72.52 -12.12 39.27
N PRO A 428 72.62 -13.39 39.71
CA PRO A 428 73.65 -13.82 40.65
C PRO A 428 74.99 -14.02 39.94
N VAL A 429 76.08 -13.56 40.57
CA VAL A 429 77.46 -13.85 40.20
C VAL A 429 78.03 -14.76 41.29
N ASP A 430 78.32 -16.01 40.93
CA ASP A 430 78.88 -17.01 41.84
C ASP A 430 80.42 -16.96 41.83
N GLU A 431 81.04 -17.28 42.97
CA GLU A 431 82.48 -17.56 43.10
C GLU A 431 82.74 -19.02 43.51
N PRO A 432 83.93 -19.58 43.19
CA PRO A 432 84.30 -20.90 43.68
C PRO A 432 84.46 -20.91 45.20
N PRO A 433 84.29 -22.06 45.86
CA PRO A 433 84.56 -22.22 47.29
C PRO A 433 86.01 -21.84 47.66
N PRO A 434 86.27 -21.36 48.88
CA PRO A 434 87.64 -21.12 49.35
C PRO A 434 88.44 -22.42 49.37
N LEU A 435 89.69 -22.37 48.89
CA LEU A 435 90.63 -23.48 49.04
C LEU A 435 90.87 -23.74 50.52
N GLN A 436 90.66 -24.99 50.96
CA GLN A 436 90.93 -25.43 52.32
C GLN A 436 92.08 -26.42 52.30
N ILE A 437 93.19 -26.07 52.94
CA ILE A 437 94.26 -27.03 53.18
C ILE A 437 93.82 -27.89 54.37
N ALA A 438 93.57 -29.17 54.12
CA ALA A 438 93.40 -30.16 55.17
C ALA A 438 94.70 -30.94 55.33
N LEU A 439 95.15 -31.11 56.58
CA LEU A 439 96.21 -32.06 56.89
C LEU A 439 95.71 -33.45 56.54
N ASP A 440 96.49 -34.21 55.79
CA ASP A 440 96.25 -35.63 55.59
C ASP A 440 96.71 -36.37 56.86
N PRO A 441 95.81 -36.88 57.71
CA PRO A 441 96.19 -37.56 58.94
C PRO A 441 96.87 -38.90 58.67
N THR A 442 96.78 -39.46 57.47
CA THR A 442 97.41 -40.75 57.12
C THR A 442 98.87 -40.59 56.71
N ASN A 443 99.25 -39.41 56.23
CA ASN A 443 100.57 -39.13 55.70
C ASN A 443 101.33 -38.05 56.50
N THR A 444 100.68 -37.50 57.53
CA THR A 444 101.31 -36.67 58.57
C THR A 444 101.78 -37.56 59.73
N GLN A 445 103.05 -37.46 60.09
CA GLN A 445 103.66 -38.17 61.22
C GLN A 445 104.50 -37.20 62.03
N ASP A 446 104.24 -37.14 63.34
CA ASP A 446 105.03 -36.35 64.28
C ASP A 446 106.45 -36.91 64.42
N VAL A 447 107.41 -36.04 64.71
CA VAL A 447 108.82 -36.40 64.94
C VAL A 447 108.91 -37.32 66.15
N THR A 448 109.59 -38.46 66.01
CA THR A 448 109.46 -39.58 66.96
C THR A 448 110.21 -39.36 68.29
N CYS A 449 111.18 -38.44 68.35
CA CYS A 449 112.03 -38.15 69.53
C CYS A 449 112.52 -36.69 69.56
N ALA A 450 112.96 -36.21 70.73
CA ALA A 450 113.66 -34.92 70.86
C ALA A 450 114.95 -34.94 70.00
N ASP A 451 115.16 -33.88 69.22
CA ASP A 451 116.22 -33.71 68.20
C ASP A 451 116.14 -34.65 66.97
N GLY A 452 115.01 -35.31 66.73
CA GLY A 452 114.76 -36.10 65.50
C GLY A 452 114.43 -35.25 64.27
N MET A 453 114.64 -35.81 63.06
CA MET A 453 114.30 -35.17 61.77
C MET A 453 113.38 -36.04 60.89
N ASP A 454 112.62 -36.97 61.48
CA ASP A 454 111.82 -37.98 60.78
C ASP A 454 110.32 -37.63 60.63
N GLY A 455 109.91 -36.44 61.05
CA GLY A 455 108.55 -35.96 60.86
C GLY A 455 108.20 -35.75 59.38
N ARG A 456 106.98 -36.09 58.99
CA ARG A 456 106.43 -35.79 57.66
C ARG A 456 105.09 -35.09 57.78
N ILE A 457 104.82 -34.15 56.89
CA ILE A 457 103.50 -33.52 56.77
C ILE A 457 102.94 -33.88 55.41
N GLY A 458 101.76 -34.52 55.41
CA GLY A 458 100.97 -34.73 54.22
C GLY A 458 99.84 -33.71 54.16
N VAL A 459 99.61 -33.13 52.98
CA VAL A 459 98.46 -32.25 52.74
C VAL A 459 97.70 -32.76 51.52
N PHE A 460 96.37 -32.64 51.55
CA PHE A 460 95.56 -32.64 50.33
C PHE A 460 95.03 -31.23 50.08
N ALA A 461 94.95 -30.85 48.81
CA ALA A 461 94.39 -29.59 48.35
C ALA A 461 92.87 -29.66 48.24
#